data_AF-A0AAD3DQS2-F1
#
_entry.id   AF-A0AAD3DQS2-F1
#
_cell.length_a   1.000
_cell.length_b   1.000
_cell.length_c   1.000
_cell.angle_alpha   90.00
_cell.angle_beta   90.00
_cell.angle_gamma   90.00
#
_symmetry.space_group_name_H-M   'P 1'
#
loop_
_entity.id
_entity.type
_entity.pdbx_description
1 polymer ?
#
loop_
_entity_poly.entity_id
_entity_poly.type
_entity_poly.pdbx_seq_one_letter_code
_entity_poly.pdbx_strand_id
1 'polypeptide(L)'
;MGITATAGAKAFSHTFSLALTLAILTNLAQYTAWKGAARSGTPWRRFGPSWLLLAATPLLCADLVRHCLQDAGIWDGPSSRMYRPGCAPVTGLHGFACLSVTGWLFSIAATYSGFALMVTAVLWSSNLVPKLRAAWRDVQRSSSSS
;
A
#
# COMPACT_ATOMS: atom_id res chain seq x y z
N MET A 1 32.47 -9.60 9.73
CA MET A 1 31.95 -8.36 10.35
C MET A 1 30.95 -7.60 9.47
N GLY A 2 31.04 -7.60 8.12
CA GLY A 2 30.07 -6.88 7.26
C GLY A 2 28.69 -7.53 7.11
N ILE A 3 28.62 -8.87 7.07
CA ILE A 3 27.38 -9.65 6.88
C ILE A 3 26.33 -9.49 8.00
N THR A 4 26.76 -9.30 9.24
CA THR A 4 25.86 -9.11 10.39
C THR A 4 25.31 -7.69 10.45
N ALA A 5 26.11 -6.68 10.08
CA ALA A 5 25.64 -5.30 9.97
C ALA A 5 24.57 -5.15 8.89
N THR A 6 24.73 -5.81 7.74
CA THR A 6 23.75 -5.76 6.65
C THR A 6 22.45 -6.51 7.00
N ALA A 7 22.53 -7.65 7.69
CA ALA A 7 21.33 -8.38 8.13
C ALA A 7 20.52 -7.60 9.18
N GLY A 8 21.19 -6.99 10.17
CA GLY A 8 20.54 -6.14 11.16
C GLY A 8 19.92 -4.88 10.54
N ALA A 9 20.61 -4.23 9.60
CA ALA A 9 20.09 -3.07 8.88
C ALA A 9 18.83 -3.41 8.06
N LYS A 10 18.82 -4.58 7.41
CA LYS A 10 17.64 -5.09 6.68
C LYS A 10 16.45 -5.29 7.63
N ALA A 11 16.64 -6.02 8.72
CA ALA A 11 15.60 -6.28 9.72
C ALA A 11 15.03 -4.98 10.32
N PHE A 12 15.91 -4.03 10.64
CA PHE A 12 15.52 -2.71 11.11
C PHE A 12 14.69 -1.96 10.06
N SER A 13 15.13 -1.93 8.81
CA SER A 13 14.44 -1.20 7.74
C SER A 13 13.03 -1.73 7.47
N HIS A 14 12.83 -3.05 7.52
CA HIS A 14 11.50 -3.65 7.38
C HIS A 14 10.58 -3.31 8.56
N THR A 15 11.09 -3.42 9.79
CA THR A 15 10.32 -3.13 11.01
C THR A 15 9.96 -1.65 11.12
N PHE A 16 10.91 -0.77 10.79
CA PHE A 16 10.68 0.66 10.74
C PHE A 16 9.64 1.02 9.67
N SER A 17 9.74 0.43 8.48
CA SER A 17 8.76 0.64 7.41
C SER A 17 7.37 0.17 7.82
N LEU A 18 7.25 -1.00 8.47
CA LEU A 18 5.99 -1.48 9.03
C LEU A 18 5.37 -0.48 10.01
N ALA A 19 6.16 0.01 10.97
CA ALA A 19 5.69 0.96 11.97
C ALA A 19 5.24 2.28 11.32
N LEU A 20 6.04 2.83 10.40
CA LEU A 20 5.75 4.07 9.71
C LEU A 20 4.49 3.95 8.82
N THR A 21 4.40 2.90 8.01
CA THR A 21 3.24 2.67 7.14
C THR A 21 1.96 2.50 7.96
N LEU A 22 2.01 1.71 9.04
CA LEU A 22 0.86 1.52 9.92
C LEU A 22 0.44 2.85 10.58
N ALA A 23 1.39 3.62 11.08
CA ALA A 23 1.12 4.92 11.69
C ALA A 23 0.50 5.90 10.69
N ILE A 24 1.04 5.99 9.46
CA ILE A 24 0.51 6.89 8.43
C ILE A 24 -0.91 6.47 8.04
N LEU A 25 -1.14 5.20 7.73
CA LEU A 25 -2.45 4.73 7.23
C LEU A 25 -3.54 4.82 8.31
N THR A 26 -3.21 4.53 9.57
CA THR A 26 -4.15 4.67 10.68
C THR A 26 -4.49 6.13 10.98
N ASN A 27 -3.50 7.03 11.01
CA ASN A 27 -3.74 8.48 11.13
C ASN A 27 -4.56 9.02 9.96
N LEU A 28 -4.30 8.56 8.74
CA LEU A 28 -5.06 8.95 7.58
C LEU A 28 -6.52 8.49 7.68
N ALA A 29 -6.76 7.25 8.12
CA ALA A 29 -8.12 6.73 8.35
C ALA A 29 -8.88 7.54 9.43
N GLN A 30 -8.19 7.92 10.52
CA GLN A 30 -8.74 8.81 11.55
C GLN A 30 -9.10 10.18 10.96
N TYR A 31 -8.19 10.78 10.19
CA TYR A 31 -8.43 12.07 9.54
C TYR A 31 -9.61 12.02 8.56
N THR A 32 -9.72 10.98 7.73
CA THR A 32 -10.86 10.83 6.82
C THR A 32 -12.16 10.59 7.56
N ALA A 33 -12.13 9.93 8.73
CA ALA A 33 -13.31 9.71 9.56
C ALA A 33 -13.76 11.02 10.22
N TRP A 34 -12.83 11.80 10.78
CA TRP A 34 -13.10 13.13 11.32
C TRP A 34 -13.66 14.07 10.24
N LYS A 35 -13.05 14.12 9.05
CA LYS A 35 -13.57 14.91 7.93
C LYS A 35 -14.93 14.39 7.46
N GLY A 36 -15.14 13.08 7.47
CA GLY A 36 -16.44 12.44 7.21
C GLY A 36 -17.50 12.88 8.21
N ALA A 37 -17.14 13.08 9.48
CA ALA A 37 -18.07 13.55 10.49
C ALA A 37 -18.65 14.95 10.18
N ALA A 38 -17.97 15.79 9.41
CA ALA A 38 -18.53 17.07 8.95
C ALA A 38 -19.49 16.96 7.75
N ARG A 39 -19.57 15.79 7.09
CA ARG A 39 -20.42 15.58 5.90
C ARG A 39 -21.82 15.10 6.29
N SER A 40 -22.84 15.66 5.65
CA SER A 40 -24.22 15.19 5.72
C SER A 40 -24.50 14.09 4.68
N GLY A 41 -25.43 13.19 5.00
CA GLY A 41 -25.86 12.09 4.12
C GLY A 41 -25.69 10.70 4.73
N THR A 42 -25.89 9.66 3.92
CA THR A 42 -25.78 8.26 4.34
C THR A 42 -24.40 7.90 4.91
N PRO A 43 -24.32 7.07 5.96
CA PRO A 43 -23.07 6.68 6.61
C PRO A 43 -22.06 6.08 5.63
N TRP A 44 -22.53 5.40 4.58
CA TRP A 44 -21.65 4.78 3.59
C TRP A 44 -20.92 5.80 2.71
N ARG A 45 -21.59 6.88 2.30
CA ARG A 45 -20.96 8.00 1.58
C ARG A 45 -20.11 8.87 2.49
N ARG A 46 -20.47 8.92 3.77
CA ARG A 46 -19.82 9.73 4.81
C ARG A 46 -18.48 9.16 5.26
N PHE A 47 -18.46 7.86 5.57
CA PHE A 47 -17.30 7.13 6.11
C PHE A 47 -16.68 6.13 5.12
N GLY A 48 -17.22 6.03 3.90
CA GLY A 48 -16.70 5.20 2.81
C GLY A 48 -15.18 5.23 2.66
N PRO A 49 -14.57 6.43 2.53
CA PRO A 49 -13.13 6.55 2.44
C PRO A 49 -12.37 5.96 3.64
N SER A 50 -12.88 6.13 4.86
CA SER A 50 -12.23 5.63 6.06
C SER A 50 -12.25 4.11 6.15
N TRP A 51 -13.38 3.48 5.81
CA TRP A 51 -13.48 2.03 5.77
C TRP A 51 -12.60 1.41 4.68
N LEU A 52 -12.51 2.06 3.52
CA LEU A 52 -11.59 1.64 2.47
C LEU A 52 -10.13 1.73 2.92
N LEU A 53 -9.74 2.79 3.64
CA LEU A 53 -8.40 2.90 4.23
C LEU A 53 -8.15 1.86 5.32
N LEU A 54 -9.13 1.59 6.18
CA LEU A 54 -9.03 0.55 7.20
C LEU A 54 -8.89 -0.83 6.58
N ALA A 55 -9.55 -1.12 5.46
CA ALA A 55 -9.36 -2.36 4.72
C ALA A 55 -8.01 -2.41 3.98
N ALA A 56 -7.56 -1.28 3.42
CA ALA A 56 -6.26 -1.17 2.74
C ALA A 56 -5.07 -1.35 3.70
N THR A 57 -5.21 -0.92 4.95
CA THR A 57 -4.15 -0.98 5.98
C THR A 57 -3.59 -2.40 6.17
N PRO A 58 -4.38 -3.43 6.55
CA PRO A 58 -3.86 -4.78 6.73
C PRO A 58 -3.32 -5.38 5.41
N LEU A 59 -3.91 -5.02 4.26
CA LEU A 59 -3.45 -5.48 2.94
C LEU A 59 -2.04 -4.95 2.61
N LEU A 60 -1.78 -3.67 2.87
CA LEU A 60 -0.46 -3.05 2.68
C LEU A 60 0.56 -3.54 3.73
N CYS A 61 0.11 -3.72 4.98
CA CYS A 61 0.98 -4.21 6.04
C CYS A 61 1.29 -5.72 5.90
N ALA A 62 0.49 -6.50 5.17
CA ALA A 62 0.65 -7.96 5.10
C ALA A 62 2.04 -8.38 4.58
N ASP A 63 2.57 -7.70 3.56
CA ASP A 63 3.90 -8.02 3.02
C ASP A 63 5.04 -7.57 3.95
N LEU A 64 4.88 -6.40 4.60
CA LEU A 64 5.82 -5.91 5.61
C LEU A 64 5.86 -6.82 6.84
N VAL A 65 4.70 -7.31 7.30
CA VAL A 65 4.60 -8.28 8.40
C VAL A 65 5.30 -9.59 8.02
N ARG A 66 5.12 -10.08 6.78
CA ARG A 66 5.84 -11.26 6.28
C ARG A 66 7.36 -11.05 6.36
N HIS A 67 7.85 -9.89 5.95
CA HIS A 67 9.27 -9.55 6.03
C HIS A 67 9.79 -9.49 7.46
N CYS A 68 9.07 -8.84 8.37
CA CYS A 68 9.42 -8.80 9.79
C CYS A 68 9.42 -10.20 10.43
N LEU A 69 8.45 -11.05 10.08
CA LEU A 69 8.38 -12.43 10.59
C LEU A 69 9.55 -13.30 10.09
N GLN A 70 10.04 -13.06 8.87
CA GLN A 70 11.25 -13.70 8.34
C GLN A 70 12.52 -13.21 9.03
N ASP A 71 12.60 -11.90 9.31
CA ASP A 71 13.79 -11.34 9.96
C ASP A 71 13.85 -11.69 11.46
N ALA A 72 12.70 -11.97 12.09
CA ALA A 72 12.58 -12.39 13.49
C ALA A 72 12.82 -13.90 13.71
N GLY A 73 12.98 -14.69 12.66
CA GLY A 73 13.16 -16.14 12.78
C GLY A 73 11.86 -16.94 13.03
N ILE A 74 10.69 -16.28 12.97
CA ILE A 74 9.40 -16.86 13.36
C ILE A 74 8.74 -17.58 12.18
N TRP A 75 8.90 -17.04 10.96
CA TRP A 75 8.35 -17.63 9.74
C TRP A 75 9.47 -17.96 8.74
N ASP A 76 10.29 -18.92 9.17
CA ASP A 76 11.45 -19.37 8.43
C ASP A 76 11.08 -20.63 7.66
N GLY A 77 11.09 -20.55 6.33
CA GLY A 77 10.78 -21.73 5.53
C GLY A 77 10.83 -21.48 4.03
N PRO A 78 10.73 -22.55 3.23
CA PRO A 78 10.58 -22.40 1.78
C PRO A 78 9.27 -21.68 1.42
N SER A 79 8.26 -21.70 2.31
CA SER A 79 6.94 -21.09 2.12
C SER A 79 6.91 -19.57 2.32
N SER A 80 7.81 -18.98 3.11
CA SER A 80 7.85 -17.52 3.27
C SER A 80 8.67 -16.83 2.16
N ARG A 81 9.50 -17.59 1.43
CA ARG A 81 10.34 -17.09 0.34
C ARG A 81 9.47 -16.59 -0.81
N MET A 82 9.73 -15.36 -1.26
CA MET A 82 9.02 -14.77 -2.40
C MET A 82 9.38 -15.43 -3.74
N TYR A 83 10.60 -15.96 -3.85
CA TYR A 83 11.09 -16.65 -5.05
C TYR A 83 11.39 -18.12 -4.77
N ARG A 84 11.19 -18.98 -5.77
CA ARG A 84 11.55 -20.41 -5.66
C ARG A 84 13.08 -20.60 -5.60
N PRO A 85 13.58 -21.57 -4.82
CA PRO A 85 15.01 -21.87 -4.75
C PRO A 85 15.53 -22.39 -6.10
N GLY A 86 16.68 -21.89 -6.56
CA GLY A 86 17.31 -22.27 -7.85
C GLY A 86 17.01 -21.33 -9.02
N CYS A 87 16.16 -20.33 -8.83
CA CYS A 87 15.94 -19.27 -9.82
C CYS A 87 16.93 -18.12 -9.64
N ALA A 88 18.13 -18.26 -10.20
CA ALA A 88 19.03 -17.14 -10.41
C ALA A 88 19.71 -17.27 -11.79
N PRO A 89 19.87 -16.17 -12.55
CA PRO A 89 19.44 -14.80 -12.24
C PRO A 89 17.98 -14.52 -12.63
N VAL A 90 17.23 -13.86 -11.76
CA VAL A 90 15.88 -13.36 -12.07
C VAL A 90 16.00 -12.04 -12.83
N THR A 91 15.99 -12.11 -14.16
CA THR A 91 16.00 -10.94 -15.06
C THR A 91 14.74 -10.90 -15.93
N GLY A 92 14.17 -9.71 -16.12
CA GLY A 92 13.01 -9.49 -16.98
C GLY A 92 11.76 -10.28 -16.57
N LEU A 93 10.99 -10.75 -17.56
CA LEU A 93 9.72 -11.46 -17.36
C LEU A 93 9.88 -12.81 -16.61
N HIS A 94 11.09 -13.38 -16.61
CA HIS A 94 11.43 -14.61 -15.88
C HIS A 94 11.31 -14.45 -14.34
N GLY A 95 11.39 -13.21 -13.84
CA GLY A 95 11.15 -12.89 -12.43
C GLY A 95 9.72 -13.18 -11.97
N PHE A 96 8.72 -12.89 -12.81
CA PHE A 96 7.31 -13.15 -12.50
C PHE A 96 6.96 -14.64 -12.54
N ALA A 97 7.56 -15.38 -13.47
CA ALA A 97 7.37 -16.83 -13.57
C ALA A 97 7.95 -17.59 -12.37
N CYS A 98 8.94 -17.02 -11.67
CA CYS A 98 9.57 -17.65 -10.53
C CYS A 98 9.09 -17.16 -9.15
N LEU A 99 8.02 -16.38 -9.12
CA LEU A 99 7.34 -16.02 -7.88
C LEU A 99 6.70 -17.26 -7.24
N SER A 100 6.91 -17.41 -5.93
CA SER A 100 6.18 -18.41 -5.15
C SER A 100 4.70 -18.01 -5.00
N VAL A 101 3.88 -18.97 -4.55
CA VAL A 101 2.46 -18.71 -4.23
C VAL A 101 2.34 -17.57 -3.21
N THR A 102 3.25 -17.52 -2.23
CA THR A 102 3.32 -16.45 -1.22
C THR A 102 3.66 -15.10 -1.84
N GLY A 103 4.57 -15.05 -2.82
CA GLY A 103 4.88 -13.82 -3.56
C GLY A 103 3.68 -13.28 -4.33
N TRP A 104 2.92 -14.16 -4.99
CA TRP A 104 1.68 -13.79 -5.68
C TRP A 104 0.61 -13.29 -4.72
N LEU A 105 0.43 -13.93 -3.57
CA LEU A 105 -0.61 -13.57 -2.61
C LEU A 105 -0.28 -12.27 -1.84
N PHE A 106 0.89 -12.19 -1.22
CA PHE A 106 1.24 -11.05 -0.37
C PHE A 106 1.74 -9.85 -1.18
N SER A 107 2.57 -10.09 -2.19
CA SER A 107 3.28 -9.01 -2.89
C SER A 107 2.62 -8.58 -4.20
N ILE A 108 1.74 -9.39 -4.80
CA ILE A 108 0.93 -8.98 -5.96
C ILE A 108 -0.50 -8.70 -5.55
N ALA A 109 -1.20 -9.67 -4.94
CA ALA A 109 -2.60 -9.48 -4.62
C ALA A 109 -2.81 -8.47 -3.47
N ALA A 110 -2.19 -8.68 -2.31
CA ALA A 110 -2.46 -7.86 -1.12
C ALA A 110 -1.93 -6.42 -1.24
N THR A 111 -0.68 -6.23 -1.63
CA THR A 111 -0.10 -4.88 -1.78
C THR A 111 -0.76 -4.06 -2.89
N TYR A 112 -0.93 -4.59 -4.11
CA TYR A 112 -1.54 -3.80 -5.19
C TYR A 112 -3.02 -3.53 -4.96
N SER A 113 -3.78 -4.49 -4.40
CA SER A 113 -5.16 -4.21 -3.99
C SER A 113 -5.21 -3.18 -2.86
N GLY A 114 -4.31 -3.27 -1.88
CA GLY A 114 -4.15 -2.28 -0.83
C GLY A 114 -3.84 -0.88 -1.36
N PHE A 115 -2.92 -0.76 -2.31
CA PHE A 115 -2.62 0.51 -2.99
C PHE A 115 -3.82 1.04 -3.77
N ALA A 116 -4.51 0.19 -4.54
CA ALA A 116 -5.69 0.59 -5.30
C ALA A 116 -6.82 1.10 -4.38
N LEU A 117 -7.05 0.42 -3.25
CA LEU A 117 -8.01 0.83 -2.24
C LEU A 117 -7.61 2.15 -1.58
N MET A 118 -6.34 2.31 -1.20
CA MET A 118 -5.82 3.55 -0.61
C MET A 118 -5.99 4.73 -1.57
N VAL A 119 -5.60 4.58 -2.84
CA VAL A 119 -5.74 5.62 -3.87
C VAL A 119 -7.21 5.98 -4.05
N THR A 120 -8.08 4.98 -4.19
CA THR A 120 -9.53 5.19 -4.34
C THR A 120 -10.11 5.93 -3.14
N ALA A 121 -9.72 5.55 -1.93
CA ALA A 121 -10.16 6.20 -0.70
C ALA A 121 -9.72 7.66 -0.61
N VAL A 122 -8.47 7.98 -0.96
CA VAL A 122 -7.94 9.35 -0.95
C VAL A 122 -8.66 10.22 -1.99
N LEU A 123 -8.84 9.71 -3.21
CA LEU A 123 -9.55 10.42 -4.28
C LEU A 123 -11.01 10.69 -3.92
N TRP A 124 -11.67 9.71 -3.30
CA TRP A 124 -13.03 9.88 -2.78
C TRP A 124 -13.04 10.91 -1.64
N SER A 125 -12.17 10.78 -0.65
CA SER A 125 -12.11 11.68 0.52
C SER A 125 -11.91 13.15 0.14
N SER A 126 -11.23 13.43 -0.96
CA SER A 126 -10.92 14.80 -1.41
C SER A 126 -11.95 15.38 -2.38
N ASN A 127 -12.91 14.59 -2.88
CA ASN A 127 -13.73 14.94 -4.04
C ASN A 127 -12.85 15.48 -5.18
N LEU A 128 -11.68 14.86 -5.41
CA LEU A 128 -10.66 15.41 -6.30
C LEU A 128 -11.11 15.39 -7.76
N VAL A 129 -11.81 14.34 -8.18
CA VAL A 129 -12.21 14.15 -9.58
C VAL A 129 -13.11 15.30 -10.09
N PRO A 130 -14.18 15.71 -9.39
CA PRO A 130 -14.95 16.89 -9.78
C PRO A 130 -14.11 18.18 -9.82
N LYS A 131 -13.22 18.38 -8.84
CA LYS A 131 -12.37 19.57 -8.75
C LYS A 131 -11.37 19.65 -9.90
N LEU A 132 -10.74 18.53 -10.24
CA LEU A 132 -9.80 18.42 -11.33
C LEU A 132 -10.49 18.67 -12.69
N ARG A 133 -11.69 18.11 -12.89
CA ARG A 133 -12.50 18.38 -14.09
C ARG A 133 -12.96 19.83 -14.18
N ALA A 134 -13.19 20.51 -13.05
CA ALA A 134 -13.50 21.94 -13.06
C ALA A 134 -12.27 22.75 -13.46
N ALA A 135 -11.13 22.52 -12.81
CA ALA A 135 -9.86 23.20 -13.13
C ALA A 135 -9.41 22.97 -14.58
N TRP A 136 -9.55 21.74 -15.10
CA TRP A 136 -9.22 21.42 -16.49
C TRP A 136 -10.06 22.21 -17.50
N ARG A 137 -11.36 22.37 -17.24
CA ARG A 137 -12.25 23.18 -18.09
C ARG A 137 -11.87 24.65 -18.07
N ASP A 138 -11.40 25.17 -16.95
CA ASP A 138 -10.96 26.56 -16.84
C ASP A 138 -9.67 26.81 -17.63
N VAL A 139 -8.71 25.86 -17.60
CA VAL A 139 -7.49 25.91 -18.43
C VAL A 139 -7.82 25.83 -19.92
N GLN A 140 -8.76 24.98 -20.32
CA GLN A 140 -9.18 24.90 -21.73
C GLN A 140 -9.78 26.22 -22.21
N ARG A 141 -10.59 26.90 -21.37
CA ARG A 141 -11.18 28.20 -21.71
C ARG A 141 -10.14 29.31 -21.82
N SER A 142 -9.14 29.34 -20.94
CA SER A 142 -8.07 30.35 -21.02
C SER A 142 -7.19 30.16 -22.25
N SER A 143 -6.95 28.92 -22.67
CA SER A 143 -6.18 28.62 -23.89
C SER A 143 -6.88 29.00 -25.20
N SER A 144 -8.22 29.08 -25.20
CA SER A 144 -9.01 29.49 -26.37
C SER A 144 -9.22 31.00 -26.49
N SER A 145 -8.78 31.79 -25.51
CA SER A 145 -8.89 33.26 -25.48
C SER A 145 -7.57 33.99 -25.74
N SER A 146 -6.51 33.27 -26.12
CA SER A 146 -5.22 33.79 -26.59
C SER A 146 -5.01 33.42 -28.06
#